data_AF-A0AAE3JNR1-F1
#
_entry.id   AF-A0AAE3JNR1-F1
#
_cell.length_a   1.000
_cell.length_b   1.000
_cell.length_c   1.000
_cell.angle_alpha   90.00
_cell.angle_beta   90.00
_cell.angle_gamma   90.00
#
_symmetry.space_group_name_H-M   'P 1'
#
loop_
_entity.id
_entity.type
_entity.pdbx_description
1 polymer ?
#
loop_
_entity_poly.entity_id
_entity_poly.type
_entity_poly.pdbx_seq_one_letter_code
_entity_poly.pdbx_strand_id
1 'polypeptide(L)'
;MGRHNFKRLKIWEAGMNLVDESYKMVRTFPDFERYNLISQLLRCSVSIPSNIAEGTSKSTDKHLNKYVEDSWVRHLNGKHNY
;
A
#
# COMPACT_ATOMS: atom_id res chain seq x y z
N MET A 1 -25.58 6.53 -11.70
CA MET A 1 -24.14 6.56 -11.35
C MET A 1 -23.99 7.12 -9.94
N GLY A 2 -23.41 6.39 -8.97
CA GLY A 2 -23.31 6.91 -7.59
C GLY A 2 -22.80 5.93 -6.52
N ARG A 3 -22.74 4.62 -6.80
CA ARG A 3 -22.33 3.61 -5.79
C ARG A 3 -20.82 3.48 -5.56
N HIS A 4 -19.98 3.87 -6.53
CA HIS A 4 -18.51 3.72 -6.39
C HIS A 4 -17.90 4.75 -5.43
N ASN A 5 -18.39 5.99 -5.38
CA ASN A 5 -17.80 7.02 -4.51
C ASN A 5 -18.02 6.77 -3.01
N PHE A 6 -19.18 6.25 -2.61
CA PHE A 6 -19.45 6.00 -1.19
C PHE A 6 -18.60 4.86 -0.61
N LYS A 7 -18.41 3.76 -1.35
CA LYS A 7 -17.52 2.67 -0.91
C LYS A 7 -16.06 3.15 -0.81
N ARG A 8 -15.63 3.98 -1.76
CA ARG A 8 -14.28 4.59 -1.74
C ARG A 8 -14.08 5.50 -0.54
N LEU A 9 -15.03 6.37 -0.26
CA LEU A 9 -14.96 7.28 0.87
C LEU A 9 -14.85 6.50 2.18
N LYS A 10 -15.66 5.44 2.34
CA LYS A 10 -15.60 4.56 3.52
C LYS A 10 -14.27 3.82 3.66
N ILE A 11 -13.70 3.33 2.56
CA ILE A 11 -12.40 2.63 2.60
C ILE A 11 -11.26 3.62 2.90
N TRP A 12 -11.30 4.82 2.32
CA TRP A 12 -10.34 5.88 2.62
C TRP A 12 -10.41 6.33 4.08
N GLU A 13 -11.63 6.54 4.59
CA GLU A 13 -11.89 6.88 5.99
C GLU A 13 -11.41 5.77 6.95
N ALA A 14 -11.67 4.50 6.61
CA ALA A 14 -11.13 3.36 7.36
C ALA A 14 -9.59 3.29 7.33
N GLY A 15 -8.98 3.60 6.18
CA GLY A 15 -7.52 3.68 6.05
C GLY A 15 -6.90 4.82 6.86
N MET A 16 -7.56 5.98 6.92
CA MET A 16 -7.12 7.08 7.76
C MET A 16 -7.26 6.78 9.25
N ASN A 17 -8.35 6.14 9.67
CA ASN A 17 -8.50 5.68 11.05
C ASN A 17 -7.41 4.68 11.45
N LEU A 18 -7.04 3.77 10.54
CA LEU A 18 -5.92 2.85 10.78
C LEU A 18 -4.60 3.59 10.98
N VAL A 19 -4.33 4.63 10.19
CA VAL A 19 -3.12 5.47 10.35
C VAL A 19 -3.12 6.13 11.72
N ASP A 20 -4.23 6.73 12.14
CA ASP A 20 -4.33 7.39 13.45
C ASP A 20 -4.12 6.40 14.61
N GLU A 21 -4.71 5.21 14.54
CA GLU A 21 -4.49 4.16 15.54
C GLU A 21 -3.04 3.66 15.55
N SER A 22 -2.41 3.51 14.38
CA SER A 22 -0.98 3.20 14.29
C SER A 22 -0.12 4.28 14.94
N TYR A 23 -0.42 5.57 14.73
CA TYR A 23 0.28 6.68 15.38
C TYR A 23 0.09 6.70 16.90
N LYS A 24 -1.07 6.29 17.41
CA LYS A 24 -1.30 6.12 18.85
C LYS A 24 -0.54 4.92 19.41
N MET A 25 -0.54 3.79 18.69
CA MET A 25 0.14 2.56 19.09
C MET A 25 1.66 2.76 19.18
N VAL A 26 2.30 3.38 18.18
CA VAL A 26 3.76 3.56 18.19
C VAL A 26 4.25 4.51 19.30
N ARG A 27 3.36 5.30 19.93
CA ARG A 27 3.73 6.13 21.09
C ARG A 27 3.99 5.33 22.35
N THR A 28 3.56 4.07 22.41
CA THR A 28 3.84 3.17 23.56
C THR A 28 5.15 2.40 23.39
N PHE A 29 5.79 2.52 22.22
CA PHE A 29 7.01 1.78 21.92
C PHE A 29 8.23 2.50 22.52
N PRO A 30 9.28 1.76 22.90
CA PRO A 30 10.53 2.36 23.34
C PRO A 30 11.19 3.22 22.25
N ASP A 31 11.83 4.32 22.64
CA ASP A 31 12.46 5.26 21.69
C ASP A 31 13.54 4.63 20.80
N PHE A 32 14.17 3.54 21.22
CA PHE A 32 15.18 2.84 20.41
C PHE A 32 14.58 2.12 19.18
N GLU A 33 13.27 1.86 19.17
CA GLU A 33 12.56 1.29 18.02
C GLU A 33 12.11 2.34 17.00
N ARG A 34 12.36 3.63 17.28
CA ARG A 34 11.89 4.77 16.47
C ARG A 34 12.29 4.67 15.01
N TYR A 35 13.53 4.28 14.75
CA TYR A 35 14.07 4.18 13.39
C TYR A 35 13.92 2.78 12.79
N ASN A 36 13.69 1.75 13.61
CA ASN A 36 13.41 0.39 13.15
C ASN A 36 11.91 0.18 12.98
N LEU A 37 11.24 -0.39 13.98
CA LEU A 37 9.86 -0.83 13.88
C LEU A 37 8.88 0.32 13.68
N ILE A 38 9.03 1.42 14.42
CA ILE A 38 8.09 2.56 14.35
C ILE A 38 8.10 3.16 12.94
N SER A 39 9.28 3.40 12.38
CA SER A 39 9.41 4.03 11.06
C SER A 39 8.83 3.14 9.93
N GLN A 40 8.97 1.82 10.04
CA GLN A 40 8.41 0.88 9.06
C GLN A 40 6.90 0.78 9.20
N LEU A 41 6.39 0.65 10.42
CA LEU A 41 4.96 0.49 10.70
C LEU A 41 4.15 1.72 10.27
N LEU A 42 4.66 2.92 10.54
CA LEU A 42 4.03 4.16 10.08
C LEU A 42 4.03 4.27 8.55
N ARG A 43 5.14 3.95 7.89
CA ARG A 43 5.22 3.97 6.41
C ARG A 43 4.28 2.97 5.76
N CYS A 44 4.19 1.75 6.29
CA CYS A 44 3.23 0.74 5.83
C CYS A 44 1.79 1.20 6.04
N SER A 45 1.47 1.77 7.21
CA SER A 45 0.12 2.25 7.53
C SER A 45 -0.34 3.35 6.58
N VAL A 46 0.52 4.32 6.25
CA VAL A 46 0.21 5.43 5.30
C VAL A 46 0.15 4.95 3.85
N SER A 47 0.89 3.90 3.48
CA SER A 47 0.89 3.35 2.13
C SER A 47 -0.47 2.72 1.77
N ILE A 48 -1.21 2.16 2.73
CA ILE A 48 -2.52 1.54 2.49
C ILE A 48 -3.55 2.52 1.91
N PRO A 49 -3.92 3.63 2.57
CA PRO A 49 -4.88 4.59 2.01
C PRO A 49 -4.33 5.27 0.75
N SER A 50 -3.01 5.47 0.64
CA SER A 50 -2.38 6.07 -0.56
C SER A 50 -2.51 5.16 -1.79
N ASN A 51 -2.21 3.86 -1.65
CA ASN A 51 -2.35 2.87 -2.72
C ASN A 51 -3.82 2.68 -3.11
N ILE A 52 -4.75 2.77 -2.15
CA ILE A 52 -6.18 2.70 -2.45
C ILE A 52 -6.64 3.96 -3.21
N ALA A 53 -6.20 5.15 -2.79
CA ALA A 53 -6.51 6.40 -3.49
C ALA A 53 -5.96 6.40 -4.93
N GLU A 54 -4.72 5.95 -5.11
CA GLU A 54 -4.03 5.89 -6.40
C GLU A 54 -4.56 4.76 -7.29
N GLY A 55 -4.81 3.58 -6.74
CA GLY A 55 -5.44 2.47 -7.46
C GLY A 55 -6.85 2.81 -7.93
N THR A 56 -7.53 3.73 -7.23
CA THR A 56 -8.86 4.19 -7.65
C THR A 56 -8.82 5.30 -8.71
N SER A 57 -7.73 6.06 -8.83
CA SER A 57 -7.54 6.98 -9.96
C SER A 57 -7.03 6.25 -11.21
N LYS A 58 -6.34 5.11 -11.02
CA LYS A 58 -5.76 4.26 -12.06
C LYS A 58 -6.66 3.10 -12.51
N SER A 59 -7.99 3.25 -12.49
CA SER A 59 -8.91 2.21 -12.96
C SER A 59 -8.73 1.88 -14.45
N THR A 60 -7.72 1.06 -14.74
CA THR A 60 -7.54 0.25 -15.93
C THR A 60 -6.75 -0.99 -15.51
N ASP A 61 -7.45 -2.10 -15.32
CA ASP A 61 -6.91 -3.43 -14.96
C ASP A 61 -5.73 -3.91 -15.84
N LYS A 62 -5.49 -3.26 -16.98
CA LYS A 62 -4.37 -3.52 -17.90
C LYS A 62 -2.99 -3.34 -17.28
N HIS A 63 -2.81 -2.41 -16.33
CA HIS A 63 -1.47 -2.11 -15.82
C HIS A 63 -0.95 -3.18 -14.84
N LEU A 64 -1.85 -3.79 -14.07
CA LEU A 64 -1.51 -4.83 -13.11
C LEU A 64 -1.08 -6.12 -13.85
N ASN A 65 -1.84 -6.54 -14.86
CA ASN A 65 -1.49 -7.73 -15.66
C ASN A 65 -0.14 -7.57 -16.38
N LYS A 66 0.13 -6.37 -16.93
CA LYS A 66 1.41 -6.10 -17.59
C LYS A 66 2.61 -6.15 -16.62
N TYR A 67 2.44 -5.66 -15.40
CA TYR A 67 3.50 -5.73 -14.40
C TYR A 67 3.79 -7.18 -13.97
N VAL A 68 2.76 -8.00 -13.77
CA VAL A 68 2.92 -9.42 -13.44
C VAL A 68 3.59 -10.18 -14.59
N GLU A 69 3.19 -9.92 -15.84
CA GLU A 69 3.78 -10.53 -17.03
C GLU A 69 5.26 -10.14 -17.21
N ASP A 70 5.59 -8.85 -17.10
CA ASP A 70 6.98 -8.36 -17.20
C ASP A 70 7.86 -8.93 -16.09
N SER A 71 7.31 -9.11 -14.88
CA SER A 71 8.05 -9.68 -13.74
C SER A 71 8.30 -11.18 -13.91
N TRP A 72 7.36 -11.93 -14.47
CA TRP A 72 7.51 -13.36 -14.79
C TRP A 72 8.50 -13.60 -15.94
N VAL A 73 8.43 -12.80 -17.01
CA VAL A 73 9.32 -12.91 -18.17
C VAL A 73 10.77 -12.58 -17.80
N ARG A 74 11.00 -11.58 -16.93
CA ARG A 74 12.35 -11.26 -16.43
C ARG A 74 12.94 -12.38 -15.57
N HIS A 75 12.12 -13.08 -14.77
CA HIS A 75 12.59 -14.21 -13.97
C HIS A 75 12.97 -15.42 -14.83
N LEU A 76 12.25 -15.66 -15.93
CA LEU A 76 12.54 -16.76 -16.86
C LEU A 76 13.76 -16.48 -17.76
N ASN A 77 13.93 -15.23 -18.22
CA ASN A 77 15.06 -14.85 -19.08
C ASN A 77 16.38 -14.57 -18.33
N GLY A 78 16.34 -14.47 -16.99
CA GLY A 78 17.54 -14.28 -16.16
C GLY A 78 18.36 -15.55 -15.87
N LYS A 79 17.90 -16.74 -16.29
CA LYS A 79 18.56 -18.03 -16.02
C LYS A 79 19.46 -18.56 -17.14
N HIS A 80 19.71 -17.78 -18.20
CA HIS A 80 20.53 -18.21 -19.34
C HIS A 80 21.87 -17.48 -19.52
N ASN A 81 22.35 -16.76 -18.50
CA ASN A 81 23.69 -16.17 -18.51
C ASN A 81 24.45 -16.49 -17.23
N TYR A 82 24.82 -17.76 -17.06
CA TYR A 82 25.99 -18.21 -16.30
C TYR A 82 26.54 -19.47 -16.97
#